data_AF-A0A3D1PBH2-F1
#
_entry.id   AF-A0A3D1PBH2-F1
#
_cell.length_a   1.000
_cell.length_b   1.000
_cell.length_c   1.000
_cell.angle_alpha   90.00
_cell.angle_beta   90.00
_cell.angle_gamma   90.00
#
_symmetry.space_group_name_H-M   'P 1'
#
loop_
_entity.id
_entity.type
_entity.pdbx_description
1 polymer ?
#
loop_
_entity_poly.entity_id
_entity_poly.type
_entity_poly.pdbx_seq_one_letter_code
_entity_poly.pdbx_strand_id
1 'polypeptide(L)'
;MSSALDYEQIARLYDSYLRFTDDLPFFLQECQEIDGSVLELICGTGRISIPLLEAGVSLTCVDASPVMHETNEMQLITFLEQLGWS
;
A
#
# COMPACT_ATOMS: atom_id res chain seq x y z
N MET A 1 25.53 -11.35 -7.35
CA MET A 1 24.46 -10.89 -8.27
C MET A 1 23.58 -9.96 -7.44
N SER A 2 23.55 -8.67 -7.78
CA SER A 2 22.96 -7.62 -6.95
C SER A 2 21.47 -7.47 -7.25
N SER A 3 20.63 -8.28 -6.60
CA SER A 3 19.17 -8.27 -6.80
C SER A 3 18.45 -7.05 -6.19
N ALA A 4 19.02 -6.40 -5.18
CA ALA A 4 18.35 -5.30 -4.47
C ALA A 4 18.44 -3.95 -5.21
N LEU A 5 19.61 -3.61 -5.78
CA LEU A 5 19.81 -2.36 -6.53
C LEU A 5 19.02 -2.31 -7.86
N ASP A 6 18.71 -3.47 -8.45
CA ASP A 6 17.91 -3.55 -9.67
C ASP A 6 16.43 -3.34 -9.38
N TYR A 7 15.91 -3.91 -8.28
CA TYR A 7 14.49 -3.79 -7.92
C TYR A 7 14.12 -2.38 -7.46
N GLU A 8 15.00 -1.71 -6.69
CA GLU A 8 14.76 -0.33 -6.26
C GLU A 8 14.70 0.66 -7.42
N GLN A 9 15.58 0.51 -8.42
CA GLN A 9 15.56 1.37 -9.60
C GLN A 9 14.30 1.14 -10.45
N ILE A 10 13.88 -0.12 -10.59
CA ILE A 10 12.64 -0.46 -11.29
C ILE A 10 11.43 0.09 -10.53
N ALA A 11 11.36 -0.05 -9.21
CA ALA A 11 10.27 0.50 -8.39
C ALA A 11 10.16 2.03 -8.54
N ARG A 12 11.28 2.76 -8.46
CA ARG A 12 11.29 4.22 -8.68
C ARG A 12 10.84 4.61 -10.09
N LEU A 13 11.23 3.84 -11.11
CA LEU A 13 10.77 4.07 -12.47
C LEU A 13 9.26 3.81 -12.59
N TYR A 14 8.76 2.73 -11.99
CA TYR A 14 7.33 2.40 -11.91
C TYR A 14 6.54 3.50 -11.20
N ASP A 15 6.97 3.97 -10.03
CA ASP A 15 6.32 5.08 -9.30
C ASP A 15 6.30 6.39 -10.11
N SER A 16 7.34 6.64 -10.90
CA SER A 16 7.41 7.83 -11.75
C SER A 16 6.43 7.77 -12.93
N TYR A 17 6.13 6.56 -13.42
CA TYR A 17 5.28 6.34 -14.58
C TYR A 17 3.81 6.09 -14.21
N LEU A 18 3.55 5.36 -13.12
CA LEU A 18 2.22 4.93 -12.68
C LEU A 18 1.58 5.93 -11.70
N ARG A 19 1.40 7.17 -12.14
CA ARG A 19 0.68 8.22 -11.39
C ARG A 19 -0.78 8.39 -11.81
N PHE A 20 -1.31 7.46 -12.60
CA PHE A 20 -2.71 7.50 -13.00
C PHE A 20 -3.62 7.17 -11.82
N THR A 21 -4.77 7.82 -11.78
CA THR A 21 -5.76 7.71 -10.70
C THR A 21 -7.12 7.24 -11.20
N ASP A 22 -7.25 6.98 -12.51
CA ASP A 22 -8.53 6.67 -13.17
C ASP A 22 -9.16 5.36 -12.67
N ASP A 23 -8.35 4.47 -12.10
CA ASP A 23 -8.75 3.19 -11.51
C ASP A 23 -9.08 3.29 -10.01
N LEU A 24 -8.70 4.36 -9.32
CA LEU A 24 -8.99 4.53 -7.88
C LEU A 24 -10.49 4.46 -7.54
N PRO A 25 -11.42 5.04 -8.34
CA PRO A 25 -12.85 4.94 -8.05
C PRO A 25 -13.35 3.49 -7.96
N PHE A 26 -12.78 2.59 -8.76
CA PHE A 26 -13.12 1.17 -8.73
C PHE A 26 -12.70 0.55 -7.39
N PHE A 27 -11.45 0.71 -6.97
CA PHE A 27 -10.97 0.14 -5.71
C PHE A 27 -11.70 0.72 -4.49
N LEU A 28 -11.98 2.03 -4.49
CA LEU A 28 -12.73 2.68 -3.43
C LEU A 28 -14.14 2.09 -3.31
N GLN A 29 -14.85 1.95 -4.42
CA GLN A 29 -16.18 1.36 -4.42
C GLN A 29 -16.15 -0.08 -3.88
N GLU A 30 -15.29 -0.93 -4.45
CA GLU A 30 -15.21 -2.34 -4.05
C GLU A 30 -14.85 -2.51 -2.57
N CYS A 31 -13.96 -1.66 -2.02
CA CYS A 31 -13.55 -1.78 -0.63
C CYS A 31 -14.55 -1.17 0.36
N GLN A 32 -15.27 -0.11 -0.01
CA GLN A 32 -16.27 0.53 0.85
C GLN A 32 -17.55 -0.32 0.98
N GLU A 33 -17.82 -1.20 0.03
CA GLU A 33 -18.97 -2.11 0.07
C GLU A 33 -18.74 -3.35 0.97
N ILE A 34 -17.50 -3.56 1.46
CA ILE A 34 -17.15 -4.70 2.31
C ILE A 34 -17.33 -4.37 3.78
N ASP A 35 -18.10 -5.19 4.48
CA ASP A 35 -18.20 -5.16 5.95
C ASP A 35 -17.10 -6.03 6.56
N GLY A 36 -15.88 -5.49 6.63
CA GLY A 36 -14.69 -6.22 7.09
C GLY A 36 -13.36 -5.53 6.79
N SER A 37 -12.26 -6.23 7.07
CA SER A 37 -10.90 -5.75 6.79
C SER A 37 -10.40 -6.21 5.41
N VAL A 38 -9.72 -5.33 4.70
CA VAL A 38 -9.15 -5.56 3.37
C VAL A 38 -7.64 -5.81 3.49
N LEU A 39 -7.09 -6.69 2.64
CA LEU A 39 -5.65 -6.93 2.52
C LEU A 39 -5.18 -6.54 1.11
N GLU A 40 -4.25 -5.60 1.04
CA GLU A 40 -3.53 -5.25 -0.19
C GLU A 40 -2.16 -5.92 -0.22
N LEU A 41 -1.93 -6.72 -1.25
CA LEU A 41 -0.65 -7.37 -1.52
C LEU A 41 0.11 -6.59 -2.59
N ILE A 42 1.43 -6.47 -2.41
CA ILE A 42 2.31 -5.73 -3.30
C ILE A 42 1.87 -4.26 -3.38
N CYS A 43 1.66 -3.64 -2.21
CA CYS A 43 1.13 -2.28 -2.09
C CYS A 43 2.10 -1.19 -2.59
N GLY A 44 3.37 -1.55 -2.82
CA GLY A 44 4.41 -0.63 -3.28
C GLY A 44 4.48 0.62 -2.40
N THR A 45 4.44 1.79 -3.05
CA THR A 45 4.48 3.10 -2.39
C THR A 45 3.10 3.61 -1.92
N GLY A 46 2.05 2.80 -2.02
CA GLY A 46 0.74 3.11 -1.46
C GLY A 46 -0.17 3.96 -2.36
N ARG A 47 0.00 3.90 -3.69
CA ARG A 47 -0.86 4.61 -4.65
C ARG A 47 -2.36 4.33 -4.43
N ILE A 48 -2.71 3.07 -4.13
CA ILE A 48 -4.08 2.65 -3.81
C ILE A 48 -4.30 2.68 -2.30
N SER A 49 -3.33 2.20 -1.53
CA SER A 49 -3.41 2.07 -0.07
C SER A 49 -3.77 3.38 0.63
N ILE A 50 -3.10 4.48 0.26
CA ILE A 50 -3.27 5.78 0.91
C ILE A 50 -4.71 6.30 0.70
N PRO A 51 -5.24 6.41 -0.54
CA PRO A 51 -6.64 6.79 -0.76
C PRO A 51 -7.66 5.90 -0.04
N LEU A 52 -7.45 4.59 0.03
CA LEU A 52 -8.36 3.67 0.72
C LEU A 52 -8.36 3.92 2.24
N LEU A 53 -7.18 4.10 2.84
CA LEU A 53 -7.04 4.45 4.25
C LEU A 53 -7.69 5.80 4.56
N GLU A 54 -7.46 6.81 3.73
CA GLU A 54 -8.10 8.14 3.86
C GLU A 54 -9.62 8.08 3.74
N ALA A 55 -10.15 7.14 2.95
CA ALA A 55 -11.57 6.87 2.81
C ALA A 55 -12.17 6.04 3.96
N GLY A 56 -11.37 5.67 4.96
CA GLY A 56 -11.80 4.94 6.17
C GLY A 56 -11.88 3.43 6.00
N VAL A 57 -11.29 2.87 4.95
CA VAL A 57 -11.22 1.40 4.77
C VAL A 57 -10.28 0.80 5.81
N SER A 58 -10.74 -0.24 6.50
CA SER A 58 -9.90 -1.05 7.40
C SER A 58 -8.93 -1.89 6.56
N LEU A 59 -7.73 -1.36 6.29
CA LEU A 59 -6.79 -1.92 5.32
C LEU A 59 -5.49 -2.40 5.97
N THR A 60 -5.03 -3.59 5.60
CA THR A 60 -3.68 -4.10 5.85
C THR A 60 -2.91 -4.12 4.54
N CYS A 61 -1.68 -3.59 4.53
CA CYS A 61 -0.86 -3.52 3.32
C CYS A 61 0.44 -4.30 3.51
N VAL A 62 0.82 -5.11 2.51
CA VAL A 62 2.03 -5.94 2.54
C VAL A 62 2.78 -5.81 1.23
N ASP A 63 4.08 -5.47 1.28
CA ASP A 63 4.99 -5.53 0.14
C ASP A 63 6.32 -6.21 0.54
N ALA A 64 6.94 -6.89 -0.41
CA ALA A 64 8.23 -7.58 -0.22
C ALA A 64 9.44 -6.68 -0.52
N SER A 65 9.22 -5.52 -1.15
CA SER A 65 10.25 -4.55 -1.51
C SER A 65 10.70 -3.75 -0.27
N PRO A 66 11.99 -3.75 0.07
CA PRO A 66 12.53 -2.99 1.20
C PRO A 66 12.57 -1.47 0.96
N VAL A 67 12.04 -0.97 -0.16
CA VAL A 67 12.04 0.45 -0.52
C VAL A 67 10.80 1.15 0.05
N MET A 68 10.63 1.02 1.36
CA MET A 68 10.01 2.06 2.18
C MET A 68 11.16 2.65 3.00
N HIS A 69 11.41 3.93 2.78
CA HIS A 69 12.56 4.70 3.31
C HIS A 69 12.97 4.29 4.73
N GLU A 70 14.30 4.14 4.94
CA GLU A 70 15.02 3.99 6.21
C GLU A 70 14.19 3.50 7.41
N THR A 71 14.44 2.23 7.79
CA THR A 71 13.93 1.54 9.00
C THR A 71 12.66 0.71 8.77
N ASN A 72 12.79 -0.47 8.15
CA ASN A 72 12.44 -1.77 8.74
C ASN A 72 12.27 -2.82 7.65
N GLU A 73 12.90 -3.97 7.89
CA GLU A 73 12.61 -5.22 7.21
C GLU A 73 11.12 -5.56 7.37
N MET A 74 10.43 -5.81 6.26
CA MET A 74 9.09 -6.42 6.20
C MET A 74 8.09 -5.83 7.21
N GLN A 75 7.66 -4.58 6.99
CA GLN A 75 6.66 -3.96 7.86
C GLN A 75 5.25 -4.48 7.54
N LEU A 76 4.72 -5.27 8.47
CA LEU A 76 3.29 -5.45 8.67
C LEU A 76 2.74 -4.09 9.16
N ILE A 77 2.30 -3.23 8.24
CA ILE A 77 1.60 -1.99 8.64
C ILE A 77 0.14 -2.35 8.88
N THR A 78 -0.16 -2.73 10.12
CA THR A 78 -1.53 -2.76 10.62
C THR A 78 -1.78 -1.43 11.33
N PHE A 79 -2.56 -0.53 10.71
CA PHE A 79 -2.91 0.75 11.33
C PHE A 79 -4.08 0.54 12.30
N LEU A 80 -3.82 -0.04 13.47
CA LEU A 80 -4.83 -0.32 14.52
C LEU A 80 -5.02 0.80 15.56
N GLU A 81 -4.36 1.96 15.43
CA GLU A 81 -4.38 2.99 16.49
C GLU A 81 -5.36 4.15 16.28
N GLN A 82 -6.18 4.16 15.22
CA GLN A 82 -7.16 5.25 15.00
C GLN A 82 -8.59 4.97 15.46
N LEU A 83 -8.92 3.77 15.96
CA LEU A 83 -10.29 3.43 16.38
C LEU A 83 -10.51 3.16 17.88
N GLY A 84 -9.48 3.26 18.73
CA GLY A 84 -9.68 3.28 20.19
C GLY A 84 -10.36 2.03 20.77
N TRP A 85 -9.96 0.83 20.33
CA TRP A 85 -10.40 -0.41 20.96
C TRP A 85 -9.27 -0.95 21.84
N SER A 86 -9.62 -1.24 23.10
CA SER A 86 -8.77 -1.56 24.26
C SER A 86 -7.87 -2.78 24.10
#